data_AF-A0AAU9J1M8-F1
#
_entry.id   AF-A0AAU9J1M8-F1
#
_cell.length_a   1.000
_cell.length_b   1.000
_cell.length_c   1.000
_cell.angle_alpha   90.00
_cell.angle_beta   90.00
_cell.angle_gamma   90.00
#
_symmetry.space_group_name_H-M   'P 1'
#
loop_
_entity.id
_entity.type
_entity.pdbx_description
1 polymer ?
#
loop_
_entity_poly.entity_id
_entity_poly.type
_entity_poly.pdbx_seq_one_letter_code
_entity_poly.pdbx_strand_id
1 'polypeptide(L)'
;MSRRTLRKRMPDAEYLIGYVEDNEPIEKIMKKFKQLEEYQTKVGRDNLTSEDCRELIESTSIGEIQSSFRPRYEFSDISSMSSDSDSEGTDSTRQAKYVDPVTQSYMAVQKNLGEGRVIHEDVFNLNFQEKFEAILINAPDGLNIRAKGKLKYLKGLMNKGLIFLWSQKKEIKEWVEVMEKMKYQYVENLVWVQVDQTNVDAAGGLVNLTDFTPNLISKQPGWPFATSHLTLLMFRKIASGKLELRHQRTCDVVFDFTKPKNYVYHMIETLLPEAGVKLELWADGESRDGWIHVVHEEN
;
A
#
# COMPACT_ATOMS: atom_id res chain seq x y z
N MET A 1 -37.22 15.04 23.51
CA MET A 1 -35.80 14.83 23.93
C MET A 1 -35.00 14.42 22.71
N SER A 2 -34.15 15.30 22.19
CA SER A 2 -33.36 15.08 20.96
C SER A 2 -32.10 14.26 21.26
N ARG A 3 -31.94 13.11 20.60
CA ARG A 3 -30.72 12.28 20.68
C ARG A 3 -29.61 12.97 19.88
N ARG A 4 -28.63 13.56 20.57
CA ARG A 4 -27.38 14.04 19.95
C ARG A 4 -26.56 12.85 19.47
N THR A 5 -26.40 12.74 18.15
CA THR A 5 -25.44 11.84 17.51
C THR A 5 -24.01 12.29 17.81
N LEU A 6 -23.19 11.43 18.40
CA LEU A 6 -21.76 11.63 18.61
C LEU A 6 -21.04 11.63 17.25
N ARG A 7 -20.81 12.81 16.67
CA ARG A 7 -19.85 12.96 15.57
C ARG A 7 -18.46 12.73 16.15
N LYS A 8 -17.72 11.73 15.63
CA LYS A 8 -16.30 11.54 15.92
C LYS A 8 -15.57 12.85 15.57
N ARG A 9 -15.01 13.54 16.56
CA ARG A 9 -14.13 14.69 16.31
C ARG A 9 -12.85 14.16 15.66
N MET A 10 -12.59 14.56 14.43
CA MET A 10 -11.35 14.25 13.74
C MET A 10 -10.20 15.08 14.33
N PRO A 11 -8.96 14.56 14.30
CA PRO A 11 -7.78 15.36 14.67
C PRO A 11 -7.60 16.54 13.71
N ASP A 12 -7.25 17.72 14.23
CA ASP A 12 -7.00 18.90 13.41
C ASP A 12 -5.73 18.73 12.57
N ALA A 13 -5.82 19.13 11.30
CA ALA A 13 -4.75 19.01 10.31
C ALA A 13 -3.49 19.83 10.69
N GLU A 14 -3.61 20.77 11.62
CA GLU A 14 -2.51 21.57 12.16
C GLU A 14 -1.48 20.74 12.95
N TYR A 15 -1.86 19.54 13.42
CA TYR A 15 -0.95 18.63 14.10
C TYR A 15 -0.13 17.75 13.14
N LEU A 16 -0.37 17.82 11.82
CA LEU A 16 0.46 17.17 10.81
C LEU A 16 1.55 18.14 10.32
N ILE A 17 2.75 18.03 10.90
CA ILE A 17 3.94 18.70 10.37
C ILE A 17 4.42 17.92 9.14
N GLY A 18 4.45 18.56 7.97
CA GLY A 18 5.10 18.02 6.79
C GLY A 18 6.62 17.99 6.97
N TYR A 19 7.24 16.82 6.81
CA TYR A 19 8.70 16.70 6.90
C TYR A 19 9.42 17.43 5.77
N VAL A 20 10.56 18.02 6.12
CA VAL A 20 11.54 18.62 5.22
C VAL A 20 12.12 17.51 4.32
N GLU A 21 12.26 17.78 3.01
CA GLU A 21 12.89 16.82 2.09
C GLU A 21 14.42 16.81 2.27
N ASP A 22 15.04 15.62 2.21
CA ASP A 22 16.48 15.42 2.50
C ASP A 22 17.44 16.18 1.56
N ASN A 23 16.95 16.63 0.41
CA ASN A 23 17.73 17.39 -0.58
C ASN A 23 17.48 18.91 -0.50
N GLU A 24 16.72 19.38 0.49
CA GLU A 24 16.45 20.80 0.62
C GLU A 24 17.69 21.53 1.17
N PRO A 25 18.26 22.50 0.42
CA PRO A 25 19.44 23.21 0.89
C PRO A 25 19.13 23.92 2.21
N ILE A 26 20.11 23.92 3.12
CA ILE A 26 20.01 24.50 4.47
C ILE A 26 19.45 25.94 4.43
N GLU A 27 19.81 26.70 3.41
CA GLU A 27 19.33 28.07 3.20
C GLU A 27 17.81 28.17 3.05
N LYS A 28 17.20 27.18 2.39
CA LYS A 28 15.75 27.13 2.14
C LYS A 28 15.01 26.65 3.40
N ILE A 29 15.62 25.77 4.18
CA ILE A 29 15.15 25.37 5.53
C ILE A 29 15.18 26.59 6.46
N MET A 30 16.29 27.32 6.52
CA MET A 30 16.45 28.52 7.34
C MET A 30 15.49 29.64 6.92
N LYS A 31 15.21 29.77 5.62
CA LYS A 31 14.20 30.72 5.12
C LYS A 31 12.78 30.35 5.57
N LYS A 32 12.44 29.06 5.63
CA LYS A 32 11.16 28.58 6.18
C LYS A 32 11.06 28.85 7.68
N PHE A 33 12.12 28.59 8.45
CA PHE A 33 12.15 28.91 9.88
C PHE A 33 12.03 30.41 10.15
N LYS A 34 12.77 31.24 9.40
CA LYS A 34 12.70 32.70 9.51
C LYS A 34 11.30 33.22 9.14
N GLN A 35 10.66 32.66 8.12
CA GLN A 35 9.28 32.99 7.78
C GLN A 35 8.33 32.59 8.91
N LEU A 36 8.44 31.37 9.45
CA LEU A 36 7.64 30.92 10.59
C LEU A 36 7.80 31.82 11.83
N GLU A 37 9.02 32.27 12.12
CA GLU A 37 9.34 33.13 13.25
C GLU A 37 8.82 34.58 13.06
N GLU A 38 8.97 35.13 11.84
CA GLU A 38 8.35 36.40 11.45
C GLU A 38 6.82 36.33 11.52
N TYR A 39 6.22 35.18 11.19
CA TYR A 39 4.77 34.96 11.30
C TYR A 39 4.31 34.81 12.75
N GLN A 40 5.03 34.06 13.59
CA GLN A 40 4.73 34.00 15.03
C GLN A 40 4.81 35.37 15.69
N THR A 41 5.71 36.23 15.20
CA THR A 41 5.86 37.61 15.68
C THR A 41 4.74 38.52 15.15
N LYS A 42 4.31 38.37 13.89
CA LYS A 42 3.23 39.17 13.28
C LYS A 42 1.82 38.80 13.79
N VAL A 43 1.58 37.53 14.09
CA VAL A 43 0.25 37.02 14.42
C VAL A 43 -0.06 37.13 15.92
N GLY A 44 0.90 37.57 16.75
CA GLY A 44 0.69 37.94 18.16
C GLY A 44 -0.21 36.96 18.91
N ARG A 45 0.37 35.89 19.46
CA ARG A 45 -0.33 34.83 20.22
C ARG A 45 -1.57 35.39 20.91
N ASP A 46 -2.76 35.05 20.39
CA ASP A 46 -3.91 34.58 21.18
C ASP A 46 -5.21 34.41 20.36
N ASN A 47 -5.33 34.81 19.09
CA ASN A 47 -6.58 34.59 18.33
C ASN A 47 -6.37 34.35 16.82
N LEU A 48 -5.94 33.16 16.42
CA LEU A 48 -6.08 32.70 15.03
C LEU A 48 -7.47 32.07 14.86
N THR A 49 -8.24 32.54 13.88
CA THR A 49 -9.49 31.88 13.50
C THR A 49 -9.23 30.79 12.46
N SER A 50 -10.13 29.81 12.36
CA SER A 50 -10.06 28.73 11.37
C SER A 50 -10.12 29.22 9.92
N GLU A 51 -10.61 30.45 9.69
CA GLU A 51 -10.66 31.07 8.37
C GLU A 51 -9.31 31.68 7.99
N ASP A 52 -8.60 32.28 8.96
CA ASP A 52 -7.24 32.79 8.78
C ASP A 52 -6.27 31.65 8.42
N CYS A 53 -6.38 30.50 9.11
CA CYS A 53 -5.58 29.30 8.80
C CYS A 53 -5.85 28.74 7.39
N ARG A 54 -7.07 28.91 6.87
CA ARG A 54 -7.45 28.40 5.55
C ARG A 54 -6.88 29.25 4.42
N GLU A 55 -6.94 30.58 4.57
CA GLU A 55 -6.34 31.53 3.62
C GLU A 55 -4.80 31.41 3.60
N LEU A 56 -4.19 31.12 4.75
CA LEU A 56 -2.75 30.82 4.90
C LEU A 56 -2.29 29.57 4.12
N ILE A 57 -3.13 28.54 4.06
CA ILE A 57 -2.83 27.30 3.33
C ILE A 57 -2.99 27.50 1.83
N GLU A 58 -3.99 28.27 1.38
CA GLU A 58 -4.26 28.50 -0.04
C GLU A 58 -3.26 29.47 -0.70
N SER A 59 -2.65 30.38 0.06
CA SER A 59 -1.74 31.42 -0.46
C SER A 59 -0.25 31.04 -0.46
N THR A 60 0.13 29.89 0.08
CA THR A 60 1.52 29.40 0.10
C THR A 60 1.73 28.25 -0.88
N SER A 61 2.95 28.08 -1.40
CA SER A 61 3.35 26.91 -2.22
C SER A 61 3.27 25.57 -1.48
N ILE A 62 2.85 25.58 -0.21
CA ILE A 62 2.47 24.42 0.61
C ILE A 62 1.05 23.93 0.25
N GLY A 63 0.15 24.81 -0.18
CA GLY A 63 -1.22 24.47 -0.58
C GLY A 63 -1.29 23.53 -1.78
N GLU A 64 -0.39 23.70 -2.75
CA GLU A 64 -0.31 22.81 -3.92
C GLU A 64 0.13 21.39 -3.52
N ILE A 65 1.05 21.26 -2.56
CA ILE A 65 1.52 19.96 -2.05
C ILE A 65 0.44 19.30 -1.17
N GLN A 66 -0.27 20.06 -0.33
CA GLN A 66 -1.34 19.51 0.52
C GLN A 66 -2.53 18.98 -0.28
N SER A 67 -2.82 19.51 -1.47
CA SER A 67 -3.90 19.02 -2.32
C SER A 67 -3.74 17.55 -2.73
N SER A 68 -2.50 17.05 -2.74
CA SER A 68 -2.14 15.66 -3.08
C SER A 68 -2.19 14.68 -1.90
N PHE A 69 -2.32 15.19 -0.67
CA PHE A 69 -2.23 14.40 0.57
C PHE A 69 -3.40 14.62 1.53
N ARG A 70 -4.41 15.40 1.15
CA ARG A 70 -5.67 15.45 1.90
C ARG A 70 -6.43 14.14 1.69
N PRO A 71 -6.86 13.43 2.75
CA PRO A 71 -7.81 12.34 2.62
C PRO A 71 -8.97 12.75 1.72
N ARG A 72 -9.09 12.11 0.55
CA ARG A 72 -10.17 12.35 -0.39
C ARG A 72 -11.25 11.35 -0.02
N TYR A 73 -12.45 11.86 0.21
CA TYR A 73 -13.61 11.04 0.44
C TYR A 73 -14.37 10.98 -0.87
N GLU A 74 -14.49 9.79 -1.45
CA GLU A 74 -15.42 9.56 -2.54
C GLU A 74 -16.82 9.41 -1.95
N PHE A 75 -17.78 10.14 -2.49
CA PHE A 75 -19.18 10.06 -2.08
C PHE A 75 -19.94 9.34 -3.19
N SER A 76 -20.54 8.19 -2.88
CA SER A 76 -21.49 7.54 -3.78
C SER A 76 -22.91 7.86 -3.32
N ASP A 77 -23.73 8.35 -4.26
CA ASP A 77 -25.16 8.50 -4.05
C ASP A 77 -25.83 7.15 -4.35
N ILE A 78 -26.27 6.45 -3.30
CA ILE A 78 -27.13 5.28 -3.46
C ILE A 78 -28.53 5.80 -3.75
N SER A 79 -28.91 5.88 -5.02
CA SER A 79 -30.31 5.97 -5.38
C SER A 79 -30.92 4.58 -5.22
N SER A 80 -31.67 4.38 -4.14
CA SER A 80 -32.50 3.19 -3.98
C SER A 80 -33.60 3.21 -5.03
N MET A 81 -33.48 2.41 -6.09
CA MET A 81 -34.64 2.00 -6.89
C MET A 81 -35.47 1.03 -6.04
N SER A 82 -36.39 1.56 -5.26
CA SER A 82 -37.52 0.81 -4.70
C SER A 82 -38.81 1.46 -5.18
N SER A 83 -39.57 0.70 -5.96
CA SER A 83 -40.94 1.02 -6.36
C SER A 83 -41.86 1.14 -5.16
N ASP A 84 -42.69 2.19 -5.19
CA ASP A 84 -43.95 2.42 -4.47
C ASP A 84 -43.92 2.46 -2.93
N SER A 85 -43.92 3.66 -2.37
CA SER A 85 -45.09 4.24 -1.68
C SER A 85 -44.74 5.59 -1.03
N ASP A 86 -45.70 6.51 -1.05
CA ASP A 86 -45.60 7.89 -0.58
C ASP A 86 -45.12 8.02 0.87
N SER A 87 -43.97 8.67 1.06
CA SER A 87 -43.64 9.38 2.31
C SER A 87 -42.54 10.42 2.06
N GLU A 88 -42.84 11.68 2.36
CA GLU A 88 -41.92 12.83 2.32
C GLU A 88 -40.71 12.61 3.24
N GLY A 89 -39.50 12.88 2.71
CA GLY A 89 -38.26 12.99 3.50
C GLY A 89 -37.15 12.04 3.07
N THR A 90 -36.63 12.15 1.85
CA THR A 90 -35.43 11.40 1.42
C THR A 90 -34.16 12.05 1.97
N ASP A 91 -33.69 11.56 3.12
CA ASP A 91 -32.36 11.82 3.64
C ASP A 91 -31.37 10.93 2.87
N SER A 92 -30.69 11.48 1.86
CA SER A 92 -29.72 10.73 1.06
C SER A 92 -28.49 10.40 1.92
N THR A 93 -28.36 9.16 2.36
CA THR A 93 -27.21 8.70 3.13
C THR A 93 -25.96 8.65 2.26
N ARG A 94 -25.23 9.77 2.16
CA ARG A 94 -23.92 9.82 1.49
C ARG A 94 -22.93 8.94 2.24
N GLN A 95 -22.51 7.84 1.64
CA GLN A 95 -21.46 7.00 2.19
C GLN A 95 -20.11 7.57 1.74
N ALA A 96 -19.31 8.05 2.69
CA ALA A 96 -17.96 8.56 2.44
C ALA A 96 -16.97 7.40 2.46
N LYS A 97 -16.34 7.09 1.32
CA LYS A 97 -15.24 6.12 1.23
C LYS A 97 -13.91 6.85 1.44
N TYR A 98 -13.20 6.52 2.52
CA TYR A 98 -11.84 7.03 2.75
C TYR A 98 -10.91 6.49 1.66
N VAL A 99 -10.29 7.38 0.89
CA VAL A 99 -9.23 7.05 -0.04
C VAL A 99 -7.91 7.44 0.62
N ASP A 100 -7.11 6.45 0.95
CA ASP A 100 -5.84 6.67 1.63
C ASP A 100 -4.84 7.40 0.71
N PRO A 101 -3.85 8.14 1.26
CA PRO A 101 -2.90 8.90 0.47
C PRO A 101 -2.06 8.07 -0.52
N VAL A 102 -1.87 6.77 -0.27
CA VAL A 102 -1.15 5.86 -1.19
C VAL A 102 -2.00 5.66 -2.44
N THR A 103 -3.28 5.35 -2.27
CA THR A 103 -4.25 5.24 -3.37
C THR A 103 -4.37 6.55 -4.16
N GLN A 104 -4.26 7.71 -3.51
CA GLN A 104 -4.26 9.00 -4.20
C GLN A 104 -2.99 9.25 -5.01
N SER A 105 -1.81 8.97 -4.44
CA SER A 105 -0.54 9.09 -5.16
C SER A 105 -0.48 8.16 -6.36
N TYR A 106 -1.09 6.98 -6.26
CA TYR A 106 -1.26 6.02 -7.34
C TYR A 106 -2.08 6.58 -8.51
N MET A 107 -3.25 7.20 -8.27
CA MET A 107 -4.09 7.75 -9.33
C MET A 107 -3.38 8.83 -10.16
N ALA A 108 -2.43 9.54 -9.57
CA ALA A 108 -1.63 10.57 -10.26
C ALA A 108 -0.50 10.00 -11.14
N VAL A 109 -0.09 8.74 -10.90
CA VAL A 109 1.07 8.10 -11.57
C VAL A 109 0.68 7.30 -12.82
N GLN A 110 -0.61 6.96 -12.99
CA GLN A 110 -1.11 6.07 -14.05
C GLN A 110 -1.24 6.72 -15.44
N LYS A 111 -0.15 7.24 -16.02
CA LYS A 111 -0.13 7.52 -17.46
C LYS A 111 0.55 6.36 -18.20
N ASN A 112 -0.22 5.69 -19.07
CA ASN A 112 0.24 4.68 -20.04
C ASN A 112 0.69 3.32 -19.46
N LEU A 113 -0.07 2.74 -18.53
CA LEU A 113 0.09 1.32 -18.22
C LEU A 113 -0.49 0.52 -19.39
N GLY A 114 0.31 -0.36 -20.00
CA GLY A 114 -0.19 -1.24 -21.07
C GLY A 114 -1.31 -2.16 -20.59
N GLU A 115 -2.04 -2.80 -21.50
CA GLU A 115 -3.13 -3.72 -21.13
C GLU A 115 -2.63 -4.88 -20.26
N GLY A 116 -3.40 -5.21 -19.23
CA GLY A 116 -3.16 -6.39 -18.40
C GLY A 116 -3.31 -7.70 -19.17
N ARG A 117 -2.47 -8.69 -18.88
CA ARG A 117 -2.48 -10.00 -19.56
C ARG A 117 -2.45 -11.14 -18.54
N VAL A 118 -3.18 -12.21 -18.83
CA VAL A 118 -3.17 -13.45 -18.05
C VAL A 118 -2.67 -14.58 -18.94
N ILE A 119 -1.71 -15.35 -18.43
CA ILE A 119 -1.06 -16.47 -19.12
C ILE A 119 -1.19 -17.71 -18.23
N HIS A 120 -1.53 -18.84 -18.83
CA HIS A 120 -1.67 -20.13 -18.17
C HIS A 120 -0.51 -21.03 -18.58
N GLU A 121 0.53 -21.11 -17.75
CA GLU A 121 1.77 -21.83 -18.07
C GLU A 121 2.43 -22.42 -16.81
N ASP A 122 3.33 -23.39 -17.00
CA ASP A 122 4.19 -23.86 -15.92
C ASP A 122 5.18 -22.75 -15.52
N VAL A 123 5.04 -22.24 -14.29
CA VAL A 123 5.92 -21.20 -13.73
C VAL A 123 7.39 -21.63 -13.72
N PHE A 124 7.69 -22.92 -13.70
CA PHE A 124 9.06 -23.41 -13.76
C PHE A 124 9.66 -23.42 -15.18
N ASN A 125 8.84 -23.21 -16.21
CA ASN A 125 9.24 -23.29 -17.63
C ASN A 125 8.82 -22.05 -18.44
N LEU A 126 8.90 -20.86 -17.83
CA LEU A 126 8.55 -19.61 -18.49
C LEU A 126 9.69 -19.07 -19.37
N ASN A 127 9.32 -18.50 -20.51
CA ASN A 127 10.26 -17.84 -21.43
C ASN A 127 9.73 -16.48 -21.88
N PHE A 128 10.24 -15.41 -21.28
CA PHE A 128 9.95 -14.03 -21.69
C PHE A 128 11.15 -13.42 -22.41
N GLN A 129 10.88 -12.74 -23.52
CA GLN A 129 11.88 -11.94 -24.22
C GLN A 129 12.14 -10.60 -23.52
N GLU A 130 11.09 -10.01 -22.97
CA GLU A 130 11.16 -8.75 -22.23
C GLU A 130 11.84 -8.92 -20.85
N LYS A 131 12.25 -7.78 -20.27
CA LYS A 131 12.84 -7.72 -18.94
C LYS A 131 11.93 -6.93 -18.01
N PHE A 132 11.82 -7.39 -16.79
CA PHE A 132 10.95 -6.81 -15.77
C PHE A 132 11.77 -6.09 -14.71
N GLU A 133 11.28 -4.94 -14.28
CA GLU A 133 11.85 -4.20 -13.12
C GLU A 133 11.10 -4.51 -11.82
N ALA A 134 9.89 -5.08 -11.91
CA ALA A 134 9.12 -5.56 -10.77
C ALA A 134 8.59 -6.96 -11.05
N ILE A 135 8.85 -7.90 -10.14
CA ILE A 135 8.30 -9.25 -10.18
C ILE A 135 7.66 -9.56 -8.81
N LEU A 136 6.37 -9.86 -8.79
CA LEU A 136 5.64 -10.36 -7.63
C LEU A 136 5.55 -11.89 -7.69
N ILE A 137 5.83 -12.57 -6.58
CA ILE A 137 5.85 -14.02 -6.49
C ILE A 137 4.93 -14.46 -5.35
N ASN A 138 3.82 -15.12 -5.69
CA ASN A 138 2.90 -15.74 -4.74
C ASN A 138 3.18 -17.23 -4.61
N ALA A 139 4.41 -17.56 -4.22
CA ALA A 139 4.87 -18.95 -4.19
C ALA A 139 3.94 -19.81 -3.30
N PRO A 140 3.54 -21.02 -3.76
CA PRO A 140 2.75 -21.92 -2.94
C PRO A 140 3.53 -22.37 -1.71
N ASP A 141 2.79 -22.65 -0.64
CA ASP A 141 3.37 -23.11 0.61
C ASP A 141 4.09 -24.45 0.47
N GLY A 142 5.22 -24.61 1.16
CA GLY A 142 5.91 -25.90 1.22
C GLY A 142 6.73 -26.27 -0.03
N LEU A 143 7.02 -25.31 -0.92
CA LEU A 143 7.97 -25.54 -2.00
C LEU A 143 9.31 -26.04 -1.43
N ASN A 144 9.81 -27.15 -1.97
CA ASN A 144 11.11 -27.67 -1.58
C ASN A 144 12.25 -26.87 -2.22
N ILE A 145 13.46 -27.02 -1.67
CA ILE A 145 14.64 -26.29 -2.13
C ILE A 145 14.98 -26.50 -3.61
N ARG A 146 14.65 -27.68 -4.17
CA ARG A 146 14.87 -27.96 -5.60
C ARG A 146 13.91 -27.15 -6.46
N ALA A 147 12.64 -27.08 -6.08
CA ALA A 147 11.62 -26.29 -6.76
C ALA A 147 11.95 -24.79 -6.68
N LYS A 148 12.34 -24.29 -5.51
CA LYS A 148 12.85 -22.90 -5.35
C LYS A 148 14.06 -22.64 -6.27
N GLY A 149 14.97 -23.61 -6.37
CA GLY A 149 16.13 -23.53 -7.27
C GLY A 149 15.79 -23.51 -8.77
N LYS A 150 14.61 -24.03 -9.19
CA LYS A 150 14.16 -23.97 -10.59
C LYS A 150 13.89 -22.52 -11.05
N LEU A 151 13.62 -21.60 -10.11
CA LEU A 151 13.43 -20.17 -10.40
C LEU A 151 14.71 -19.43 -10.81
N LYS A 152 15.82 -20.13 -11.05
CA LYS A 152 17.09 -19.53 -11.52
C LYS A 152 16.95 -18.73 -12.82
N TYR A 153 15.91 -18.98 -13.62
CA TYR A 153 15.63 -18.22 -14.84
C TYR A 153 15.30 -16.75 -14.56
N LEU A 154 14.83 -16.41 -13.35
CA LEU A 154 14.56 -15.02 -12.93
C LEU A 154 15.77 -14.11 -13.13
N LYS A 155 16.99 -14.66 -12.99
CA LYS A 155 18.23 -13.94 -13.26
C LYS A 155 18.29 -13.34 -14.67
N GLY A 156 17.72 -14.05 -15.64
CA GLY A 156 17.66 -13.62 -17.02
C GLY A 156 16.48 -12.68 -17.30
N LEU A 157 15.46 -12.66 -16.44
CA LEU A 157 14.27 -11.81 -16.61
C LEU A 157 14.44 -10.41 -16.04
N MET A 158 15.46 -10.14 -15.22
CA MET A 158 15.65 -8.86 -14.57
C MET A 158 17.10 -8.38 -14.66
N ASN A 159 17.30 -7.24 -15.33
CA ASN A 159 18.59 -6.57 -15.39
C ASN A 159 18.82 -5.68 -14.16
N LYS A 160 17.78 -4.95 -13.74
CA LYS A 160 17.70 -4.11 -12.54
C LYS A 160 16.25 -4.15 -12.05
N GLY A 161 16.01 -4.01 -10.75
CA GLY A 161 14.65 -4.05 -10.21
C GLY A 161 14.53 -4.71 -8.84
N LEU A 162 13.28 -4.97 -8.46
CA LEU A 162 12.87 -5.60 -7.21
C LEU A 162 12.01 -6.84 -7.46
N ILE A 163 12.25 -7.88 -6.66
CA ILE A 163 11.39 -9.05 -6.54
C ILE A 163 10.68 -8.96 -5.19
N PHE A 164 9.36 -9.10 -5.22
CA PHE A 164 8.48 -9.13 -4.07
C PHE A 164 8.00 -10.57 -3.90
N LEU A 165 8.37 -11.24 -2.83
CA LEU A 165 8.10 -12.66 -2.62
C LEU A 165 7.33 -12.88 -1.32
N TRP A 166 6.11 -13.40 -1.43
CA TRP A 166 5.35 -13.81 -0.26
C TRP A 166 5.93 -15.11 0.31
N SER A 167 6.18 -15.13 1.63
CA SER A 167 6.76 -16.27 2.33
C SER A 167 6.14 -16.43 3.72
N GLN A 168 5.98 -17.69 4.13
CA GLN A 168 5.77 -18.02 5.54
C GLN A 168 7.06 -17.85 6.34
N LYS A 169 6.93 -17.56 7.63
CA LYS A 169 8.05 -17.37 8.58
C LYS A 169 9.09 -18.51 8.52
N LYS A 170 8.64 -19.76 8.45
CA LYS A 170 9.50 -20.95 8.43
C LYS A 170 10.39 -21.06 7.18
N GLU A 171 10.00 -20.41 6.10
CA GLU A 171 10.65 -20.53 4.79
C GLU A 171 11.58 -19.35 4.47
N ILE A 172 11.53 -18.27 5.26
CA ILE A 172 12.25 -17.02 4.99
C ILE A 172 13.75 -17.29 4.79
N LYS A 173 14.38 -18.05 5.70
CA LYS A 173 15.81 -18.36 5.61
C LYS A 173 16.17 -19.03 4.28
N GLU A 174 15.39 -20.04 3.90
CA GLU A 174 15.62 -20.79 2.67
C GLU A 174 15.43 -19.90 1.43
N TRP A 175 14.39 -19.06 1.43
CA TRP A 175 14.17 -18.11 0.34
C TRP A 175 15.31 -17.10 0.21
N VAL A 176 15.78 -16.53 1.31
CA VAL A 176 16.92 -15.59 1.30
C VAL A 176 18.16 -16.26 0.72
N GLU A 177 18.52 -17.47 1.17
CA GLU A 177 19.68 -18.20 0.64
C GLU A 177 19.57 -18.51 -0.85
N VAL A 178 18.37 -18.88 -1.33
CA VAL A 178 18.11 -19.15 -2.75
C VAL A 178 18.23 -17.86 -3.58
N MET A 179 17.66 -16.76 -3.11
CA MET A 179 17.68 -15.47 -3.81
C MET A 179 19.09 -14.86 -3.87
N GLU A 180 19.88 -14.99 -2.80
CA GLU A 180 21.29 -14.59 -2.77
C GLU A 180 22.13 -15.34 -3.79
N LYS A 181 21.95 -16.66 -3.92
CA LYS A 181 22.58 -17.48 -4.98
C LYS A 181 22.20 -17.00 -6.37
N MET A 182 21.00 -16.42 -6.52
CA MET A 182 20.52 -15.81 -7.77
C MET A 182 20.98 -14.35 -7.96
N LYS A 183 21.86 -13.82 -7.09
CA LYS A 183 22.38 -12.45 -7.11
C LYS A 183 21.30 -11.40 -6.85
N TYR A 184 20.38 -11.71 -5.96
CA TYR A 184 19.47 -10.75 -5.38
C TYR A 184 19.84 -10.52 -3.91
N GLN A 185 19.84 -9.27 -3.50
CA GLN A 185 20.12 -8.84 -2.14
C GLN A 185 18.80 -8.59 -1.43
N TYR A 186 18.63 -9.13 -0.23
CA TYR A 186 17.50 -8.75 0.64
C TYR A 186 17.60 -7.26 1.02
N VAL A 187 16.48 -6.54 0.95
CA VAL A 187 16.44 -5.10 1.27
C VAL A 187 15.48 -4.84 2.41
N GLU A 188 14.21 -5.17 2.23
CA GLU A 188 13.12 -4.82 3.15
C GLU A 188 12.05 -5.91 3.17
N ASN A 189 11.06 -5.75 4.04
CA ASN A 189 9.91 -6.63 4.11
C ASN A 189 8.64 -5.87 4.49
N LEU A 190 7.51 -6.33 3.95
CA LEU A 190 6.19 -5.99 4.45
C LEU A 190 5.59 -7.22 5.14
N VAL A 191 4.86 -7.00 6.23
CA VAL A 191 4.17 -8.06 6.98
C VAL A 191 2.67 -7.86 6.85
N TRP A 192 1.96 -8.88 6.35
CA TRP A 192 0.52 -8.94 6.49
C TRP A 192 0.18 -9.78 7.73
N VAL A 193 -0.50 -9.18 8.69
CA VAL A 193 -1.07 -9.86 9.87
C VAL A 193 -2.53 -10.16 9.58
N GLN A 194 -2.87 -11.44 9.58
CA GLN A 194 -4.24 -11.89 9.36
C GLN A 194 -5.09 -11.66 10.62
N VAL A 195 -6.14 -10.86 10.45
CA VAL A 195 -7.16 -10.61 11.46
C VAL A 195 -8.25 -11.67 11.32
N ASP A 196 -8.76 -12.17 12.45
CA ASP A 196 -9.88 -13.10 12.49
C ASP A 196 -11.21 -12.32 12.42
N GLN A 197 -11.84 -12.35 11.24
CA GLN A 197 -13.13 -11.69 10.98
C GLN A 197 -14.19 -12.14 11.98
N THR A 198 -14.23 -13.42 12.34
CA THR A 198 -15.25 -13.99 13.24
C THR A 198 -15.14 -13.39 14.63
N ASN A 199 -13.91 -13.21 15.12
CA ASN A 199 -13.67 -12.62 16.44
C ASN A 199 -13.94 -11.11 16.44
N VAL A 200 -13.67 -10.43 15.33
CA VAL A 200 -14.04 -9.00 15.15
C VAL A 200 -15.55 -8.83 15.14
N ASP A 201 -16.28 -9.68 14.41
CA ASP A 201 -17.74 -9.61 14.34
C ASP A 201 -18.38 -9.94 15.70
N ALA A 202 -17.85 -10.95 16.41
CA ALA A 202 -18.27 -11.29 17.77
C ALA A 202 -18.05 -10.13 18.78
N ALA A 203 -17.04 -9.29 18.54
CA ALA A 203 -16.79 -8.07 19.33
C ALA A 203 -17.70 -6.88 18.92
N GLY A 204 -18.65 -7.08 18.00
CA GLY A 204 -19.53 -6.04 17.49
C GLY A 204 -18.94 -5.24 16.33
N GLY A 205 -17.91 -5.77 15.66
CA GLY A 205 -17.24 -5.13 14.53
C GLY A 205 -16.16 -4.13 14.93
N LEU A 206 -15.37 -3.71 13.93
CA LEU A 206 -14.17 -2.86 14.13
C LEU A 206 -14.46 -1.55 14.89
N VAL A 207 -15.68 -1.02 14.75
CA VAL A 207 -16.11 0.26 15.35
C VAL A 207 -16.24 0.17 16.86
N ASN A 208 -16.54 -1.03 17.38
CA ASN A 208 -16.76 -1.29 18.80
C ASN A 208 -15.50 -1.77 19.53
N LEU A 209 -14.38 -1.93 18.81
CA LEU A 209 -13.09 -2.25 19.40
C LEU A 209 -12.52 -1.00 20.07
N THR A 210 -12.49 -1.00 21.40
CA THR A 210 -11.82 0.05 22.19
C THR A 210 -10.31 -0.18 22.27
N ASP A 211 -9.87 -1.45 22.21
CA ASP A 211 -8.48 -1.88 22.21
C ASP A 211 -8.26 -3.08 21.27
N PHE A 212 -7.09 -3.14 20.65
CA PHE A 212 -6.68 -4.28 19.82
C PHE A 212 -6.33 -5.47 20.73
N THR A 213 -7.35 -6.25 21.09
CA THR A 213 -7.16 -7.42 21.96
C THR A 213 -6.50 -8.55 21.16
N PRO A 214 -5.50 -9.29 21.69
CA PRO A 214 -4.79 -10.36 20.97
C PRO A 214 -5.67 -11.49 20.42
N ASN A 215 -6.92 -11.58 20.86
CA ASN A 215 -7.89 -12.56 20.37
C ASN A 215 -8.44 -12.21 18.98
N LEU A 216 -8.12 -11.04 18.44
CA LEU A 216 -8.55 -10.63 17.09
C LEU A 216 -7.61 -11.13 15.99
N ILE A 217 -6.45 -11.71 16.34
CA ILE A 217 -5.47 -12.20 15.38
C ILE A 217 -5.75 -13.68 15.07
N SER A 218 -5.74 -14.04 13.78
CA SER A 218 -5.85 -15.42 13.31
C SER A 218 -4.71 -16.28 13.88
N LYS A 219 -5.02 -17.48 14.38
CA LYS A 219 -4.02 -18.40 14.96
C LYS A 219 -3.98 -19.69 14.16
N GLN A 220 -3.16 -19.72 13.13
CA GLN A 220 -2.89 -20.94 12.37
C GLN A 220 -1.89 -21.83 13.12
N PRO A 221 -2.01 -23.16 13.04
CA PRO A 221 -1.04 -24.08 13.62
C PRO A 221 0.38 -23.79 13.13
N GLY A 222 1.34 -23.79 14.06
CA GLY A 222 2.75 -23.55 13.75
C GLY A 222 3.65 -24.01 14.89
N TRP A 223 4.91 -24.29 14.58
CA TRP A 223 5.92 -24.68 15.57
C TRP A 223 7.13 -23.71 15.50
N PRO A 224 7.64 -23.20 16.64
CA PRO A 224 7.16 -23.43 18.01
C PRO A 224 5.95 -22.57 18.41
N PHE A 225 5.53 -21.62 17.56
CA PHE A 225 4.41 -20.72 17.83
C PHE A 225 3.40 -20.76 16.69
N ALA A 226 2.15 -20.45 17.01
CA ALA A 226 1.10 -20.22 16.01
C ALA A 226 1.53 -19.15 15.00
N THR A 227 1.09 -19.32 13.75
CA THR A 227 1.36 -18.38 12.66
C THR A 227 0.11 -17.56 12.41
N SER A 228 0.30 -16.25 12.25
CA SER A 228 -0.77 -15.29 12.03
C SER A 228 -0.45 -14.29 10.93
N HIS A 229 0.68 -14.47 10.25
CA HIS A 229 1.20 -13.50 9.32
C HIS A 229 1.92 -14.17 8.16
N LEU A 230 1.96 -13.45 7.04
CA LEU A 230 2.87 -13.69 5.93
C LEU A 230 3.82 -12.50 5.79
N THR A 231 4.99 -12.77 5.26
CA THR A 231 6.00 -11.73 5.00
C THR A 231 6.22 -11.63 3.50
N LEU A 232 6.04 -10.43 2.95
CA LEU A 232 6.45 -10.06 1.61
C LEU A 232 7.91 -9.60 1.66
N LEU A 233 8.82 -10.50 1.30
CA LEU A 233 10.25 -10.23 1.24
C LEU A 233 10.56 -9.42 -0.03
N MET A 234 11.37 -8.38 0.10
CA MET A 234 11.79 -7.53 -1.01
C MET A 234 13.27 -7.76 -1.31
N PHE A 235 13.55 -8.16 -2.54
CA PHE A 235 14.90 -8.47 -3.00
C PHE A 235 15.30 -7.60 -4.17
N ARG A 236 16.44 -6.92 -4.08
CA ARG A 236 16.99 -6.09 -5.14
C ARG A 236 17.98 -6.86 -5.99
N LYS A 237 17.87 -6.72 -7.32
CA LYS A 237 18.88 -7.23 -8.24
C LYS A 237 20.20 -6.49 -8.03
N ILE A 238 21.28 -7.23 -7.74
CA ILE A 238 22.63 -6.66 -7.68
C ILE A 238 23.09 -6.41 -9.12
N ALA A 239 22.99 -5.16 -9.57
CA ALA A 239 23.37 -4.75 -10.92
C ALA A 239 23.99 -3.35 -10.92
N SER A 240 24.81 -3.06 -11.94
CA SER A 240 25.40 -1.74 -12.18
C SER A 240 24.36 -0.81 -12.79
N GLY A 241 23.57 -0.15 -11.96
CA GLY A 241 22.58 0.83 -12.41
C GLY A 241 21.82 1.43 -11.22
N LYS A 242 21.54 2.74 -11.30
CA LYS A 242 20.66 3.39 -10.34
C LYS A 242 19.23 2.94 -10.65
N LEU A 243 18.58 2.36 -9.65
CA LEU A 243 17.14 2.10 -9.68
C LEU A 243 16.49 3.36 -9.09
N GLU A 244 15.68 4.06 -9.88
CA GLU A 244 14.90 5.19 -9.37
C GLU A 244 13.76 4.61 -8.53
N LEU A 245 13.95 4.71 -7.21
CA LEU A 245 12.95 4.31 -6.23
C LEU A 245 12.30 5.57 -5.70
N ARG A 246 10.98 5.61 -5.66
CA ARG A 246 10.30 6.62 -4.86
C ARG A 246 10.38 6.24 -3.40
N HIS A 247 10.54 7.25 -2.53
CA HIS A 247 10.51 7.00 -1.09
C HIS A 247 9.12 6.47 -0.72
N GLN A 248 9.08 5.31 -0.07
CA GLN A 248 7.83 4.68 0.34
C GLN A 248 7.46 5.23 1.72
N ARG A 249 6.27 5.86 1.83
CA ARG A 249 5.69 6.30 3.11
C ARG A 249 4.59 5.36 3.60
N THR A 250 4.61 4.12 3.15
CA THR A 250 3.60 3.13 3.52
C THR A 250 4.04 2.36 4.75
N CYS A 251 3.10 1.84 5.53
CA CYS A 251 3.42 1.02 6.69
C CYS A 251 4.00 -0.35 6.28
N ASP A 252 5.02 -0.81 7.01
CA ASP A 252 5.62 -2.14 6.80
C ASP A 252 4.73 -3.27 7.36
N VAL A 253 3.63 -2.92 8.03
CA VAL A 253 2.69 -3.87 8.62
C VAL A 253 1.28 -3.52 8.18
N VAL A 254 0.57 -4.51 7.65
CA VAL A 254 -0.83 -4.39 7.21
C VAL A 254 -1.66 -5.40 7.99
N PHE A 255 -2.74 -4.94 8.62
CA PHE A 255 -3.72 -5.79 9.28
C PHE A 255 -4.94 -5.90 8.37
N ASP A 256 -5.27 -7.11 7.96
CA ASP A 256 -6.41 -7.35 7.07
C ASP A 256 -6.94 -8.77 7.24
N PHE A 257 -8.21 -9.00 6.90
CA PHE A 257 -8.86 -10.31 6.96
C PHE A 257 -8.37 -11.23 5.84
N THR A 258 -8.13 -10.64 4.68
CA THR A 258 -7.62 -11.31 3.47
C THR A 258 -6.26 -10.76 3.08
N LYS A 259 -5.49 -11.56 2.34
CA LYS A 259 -4.17 -11.14 1.84
C LYS A 259 -4.31 -9.82 1.05
N PRO A 260 -3.53 -8.77 1.34
CA PRO A 260 -3.81 -7.42 0.88
C PRO A 260 -3.30 -7.20 -0.56
N LYS A 261 -3.90 -7.89 -1.53
CA LYS A 261 -3.46 -7.94 -2.94
C LYS A 261 -3.40 -6.55 -3.58
N ASN A 262 -4.49 -5.80 -3.51
CA ASN A 262 -4.56 -4.45 -4.09
C ASN A 262 -3.56 -3.49 -3.46
N TYR A 263 -3.41 -3.55 -2.13
CA TYR A 263 -2.41 -2.76 -1.43
C TYR A 263 -0.99 -3.04 -1.95
N VAL A 264 -0.64 -4.32 -2.15
CA VAL A 264 0.69 -4.71 -2.66
C VAL A 264 0.90 -4.20 -4.08
N TYR A 265 -0.08 -4.32 -4.97
CA TYR A 265 0.07 -3.77 -6.32
C TYR A 265 0.31 -2.25 -6.27
N HIS A 266 -0.52 -1.53 -5.51
CA HIS A 266 -0.38 -0.08 -5.36
C HIS A 266 0.98 0.32 -4.77
N MET A 267 1.44 -0.43 -3.79
CA MET A 267 2.77 -0.28 -3.19
C MET A 267 3.87 -0.41 -4.25
N ILE A 268 3.83 -1.50 -5.04
CA ILE A 268 4.84 -1.77 -6.08
C ILE A 268 4.81 -0.69 -7.17
N GLU A 269 3.61 -0.31 -7.62
CA GLU A 269 3.42 0.71 -8.65
C GLU A 269 3.86 2.10 -8.20
N THR A 270 3.70 2.41 -6.91
CA THR A 270 4.17 3.67 -6.32
C THR A 270 5.69 3.66 -6.14
N LEU A 271 6.25 2.54 -5.70
CA LEU A 271 7.69 2.38 -5.48
C LEU A 271 8.47 2.41 -6.80
N LEU A 272 7.90 1.79 -7.85
CA LEU A 272 8.48 1.64 -9.18
C LEU A 272 7.54 2.22 -10.26
N PRO A 273 7.35 3.55 -10.29
CA PRO A 273 6.42 4.21 -11.21
C PRO A 273 6.88 4.12 -12.67
N GLU A 274 8.18 4.01 -12.89
CA GLU A 274 8.80 3.91 -14.22
C GLU A 274 9.04 2.46 -14.64
N ALA A 275 8.78 1.48 -13.76
CA ALA A 275 8.72 0.10 -14.19
C ALA A 275 7.56 -0.01 -15.17
N GLY A 276 7.86 -0.39 -16.41
CA GLY A 276 6.86 -0.64 -17.45
C GLY A 276 5.92 -1.80 -17.08
N VAL A 277 5.89 -2.82 -17.92
CA VAL A 277 5.13 -4.03 -17.61
C VAL A 277 5.78 -4.76 -16.42
N LYS A 278 4.94 -5.24 -15.50
CA LYS A 278 5.32 -5.94 -14.27
C LYS A 278 4.88 -7.39 -14.38
N LEU A 279 5.54 -8.30 -13.68
CA LEU A 279 5.23 -9.74 -13.74
C LEU A 279 4.73 -10.23 -12.39
N GLU A 280 3.66 -11.03 -12.39
CA GLU A 280 3.21 -11.79 -11.24
C GLU A 280 3.27 -13.29 -11.54
N LEU A 281 3.88 -14.05 -10.64
CA LEU A 281 3.96 -15.51 -10.69
C LEU A 281 3.03 -16.15 -9.67
N TRP A 282 2.42 -17.28 -10.04
CA TRP A 282 1.35 -17.94 -9.28
C TRP A 282 0.18 -16.99 -9.02
N ALA A 283 -0.27 -16.31 -10.07
CA ALA A 283 -1.45 -15.45 -10.02
C ALA A 283 -2.73 -16.28 -9.84
N ASP A 284 -3.78 -15.63 -9.35
CA ASP A 284 -5.12 -16.21 -9.17
C ASP A 284 -6.03 -16.07 -10.42
N GLY A 285 -5.50 -15.47 -11.50
CA GLY A 285 -6.18 -15.31 -12.79
C GLY A 285 -6.89 -13.97 -12.98
N GLU A 286 -6.88 -13.08 -11.98
CA GLU A 286 -7.39 -11.72 -12.17
C GLU A 286 -6.39 -10.86 -12.95
N SER A 287 -6.88 -10.13 -13.95
CA SER A 287 -6.05 -9.23 -14.75
C SER A 287 -5.94 -7.84 -14.12
N ARG A 288 -4.78 -7.21 -14.26
CA ARG A 288 -4.52 -5.82 -13.88
C ARG A 288 -3.70 -5.10 -14.94
N ASP A 289 -4.08 -3.87 -15.25
CA ASP A 289 -3.36 -3.05 -16.22
C ASP A 289 -1.90 -2.83 -15.82
N GLY A 290 -0.99 -3.00 -16.78
CA GLY A 290 0.45 -2.92 -16.59
C GLY A 290 1.07 -4.19 -16.00
N TRP A 291 0.31 -5.27 -15.85
CA TRP A 291 0.78 -6.55 -15.30
C TRP A 291 0.60 -7.72 -16.28
N ILE A 292 1.56 -8.62 -16.26
CA ILE A 292 1.44 -9.98 -16.79
C ILE A 292 1.27 -10.92 -15.60
N HIS A 293 0.16 -11.64 -15.58
CA HIS A 293 -0.21 -12.59 -14.55
C HIS A 293 0.00 -14.00 -15.06
N VAL A 294 0.88 -14.77 -14.42
CA VAL A 294 1.11 -16.18 -14.77
C VAL A 294 0.39 -17.06 -13.76
N VAL A 295 -0.68 -17.71 -14.22
CA VAL A 295 -1.38 -18.76 -13.49
C VAL A 295 -0.64 -20.07 -13.72
N HIS A 296 -0.24 -20.72 -12.63
CA HIS A 296 0.52 -21.95 -12.71
C HIS A 296 -0.38 -23.12 -13.11
N GLU A 297 -0.04 -23.77 -14.21
CA GLU A 297 -0.63 -25.05 -14.61
C GLU A 297 0.48 -26.11 -14.72
N GLU A 298 0.26 -27.28 -14.10
CA GLU A 298 1.12 -28.44 -14.28
C GLU A 298 0.76 -29.09 -15.63
N ASN A 299 1.69 -29.04 -16.58
CA ASN A 299 1.61 -29.80 -17.84
C ASN A 299 2.09 -31.25 -17.67
#